data_AF-F8B3G2-F1
#
_entry.id   AF-F8B3G2-F1
#
_cell.length_a   1.000
_cell.length_b   1.000
_cell.length_c   1.000
_cell.angle_alpha   90.00
_cell.angle_beta   90.00
_cell.angle_gamma   90.00
#
_symmetry.space_group_name_H-M   'P 1'
#
loop_
_entity.id
_entity.type
_entity.pdbx_description
1 polymer ?
#
loop_
_entity_poly.entity_id
_entity_poly.type
_entity_poly.pdbx_seq_one_letter_code
_entity_poly.pdbx_strand_id
1 'polypeptide(L)'
;MDWKTAAVRLGGDLRQIAAVAGPATAGRYTAATVARLPAVVRQRNLNAVDGAMTNRPWKFRPMPGVEVMLPGRMFGGAREMYCRGVSFARPGYAPAPGDTVVDLGANHGLFSLIAAAAGAQVLAVEAQRGFGAIIQEHASLNGCAERIRVVHTLVDADTGVLASAEGRRAASHWAGDVPTTGMVELLDSAGFQRASLLKIDIEGSEFALFQEAGWLDRVDRVVMEVHTEFGDPLTLLASLSAAGFDTVLLDNTLRPATSLGRDPSGYIYARQASQRLPRRRPLTEASAPATPPASMAGVPPRTAADERTIQ
;
A
#
# COMPACT_ATOMS: atom_id res chain seq x y z
N MET A 1 -26.07 -12.01 -7.54
CA MET A 1 -25.88 -10.58 -7.24
C MET A 1 -27.14 -9.84 -7.69
N ASP A 2 -27.80 -9.12 -6.79
CA ASP A 2 -28.96 -8.27 -7.14
C ASP A 2 -28.49 -7.13 -8.06
N TRP A 3 -29.26 -6.87 -9.12
CA TRP A 3 -28.99 -5.79 -10.09
C TRP A 3 -28.91 -4.42 -9.42
N LYS A 4 -29.70 -4.18 -8.37
CA LYS A 4 -29.64 -2.93 -7.60
C LYS A 4 -28.28 -2.75 -6.94
N THR A 5 -27.74 -3.81 -6.32
CA THR A 5 -26.41 -3.80 -5.70
C THR A 5 -25.32 -3.58 -6.74
N ALA A 6 -25.42 -4.22 -7.91
CA ALA A 6 -24.47 -4.04 -9.00
C ALA A 6 -24.46 -2.60 -9.54
N ALA A 7 -25.63 -1.98 -9.73
CA ALA A 7 -25.76 -0.61 -10.20
C ALA A 7 -25.22 0.41 -9.16
N VAL A 8 -25.50 0.20 -7.87
CA VAL A 8 -24.95 1.03 -6.79
C VAL A 8 -23.42 0.94 -6.75
N ARG A 9 -22.86 -0.28 -6.89
CA ARG A 9 -21.41 -0.49 -6.93
C ARG A 9 -20.78 0.22 -8.12
N LEU A 10 -21.35 0.07 -9.32
CA LEU A 10 -20.88 0.76 -10.53
C LEU A 10 -20.91 2.29 -10.39
N GLY A 11 -22.00 2.84 -9.83
CA GLY A 11 -22.08 4.28 -9.54
C GLY A 11 -21.07 4.75 -8.49
N GLY A 12 -20.74 3.90 -7.52
CA GLY A 12 -19.62 4.09 -6.60
C GLY A 12 -18.28 4.16 -7.33
N ASP A 13 -17.98 3.16 -8.15
CA ASP A 13 -16.74 3.08 -8.94
C ASP A 13 -16.56 4.32 -9.82
N LEU A 14 -17.60 4.79 -10.51
CA LEU A 14 -17.51 6.00 -11.36
C LEU A 14 -17.15 7.26 -10.58
N ARG A 15 -17.77 7.47 -9.40
CA ARG A 15 -17.45 8.61 -8.54
C ARG A 15 -16.00 8.54 -8.05
N GLN A 16 -15.53 7.34 -7.70
CA GLN A 16 -14.17 7.16 -7.24
C GLN A 16 -13.14 7.31 -8.36
N ILE A 17 -13.42 6.81 -9.57
CA ILE A 17 -12.58 7.05 -10.75
C ILE A 17 -12.50 8.56 -11.04
N ALA A 18 -13.60 9.30 -10.92
CA ALA A 18 -13.58 10.74 -11.10
C ALA A 18 -12.70 11.45 -10.06
N ALA A 19 -12.75 11.00 -8.80
CA ALA A 19 -11.93 11.54 -7.72
C ALA A 19 -10.43 11.22 -7.89
N VAL A 20 -10.09 9.98 -8.25
CA VAL A 20 -8.71 9.48 -8.30
C VAL A 20 -8.06 9.72 -9.66
N ALA A 21 -8.75 9.47 -10.77
CA ALA A 21 -8.20 9.57 -12.13
C ALA A 21 -8.72 10.77 -12.94
N GLY A 22 -9.63 11.57 -12.36
CA GLY A 22 -10.19 12.78 -12.95
C GLY A 22 -11.46 12.54 -13.80
N PRO A 23 -12.23 13.63 -14.06
CA PRO A 23 -13.53 13.54 -14.73
C PRO A 23 -13.43 13.05 -16.18
N ALA A 24 -12.37 13.41 -16.89
CA ALA A 24 -12.17 12.94 -18.27
C ALA A 24 -11.99 11.41 -18.34
N THR A 25 -11.27 10.83 -17.37
CA THR A 25 -11.08 9.38 -17.27
C THR A 25 -12.39 8.68 -16.91
N ALA A 26 -13.14 9.24 -15.94
CA ALA A 26 -14.46 8.72 -15.58
C ALA A 26 -15.46 8.76 -16.76
N GLY A 27 -15.45 9.82 -17.56
CA GLY A 27 -16.27 9.91 -18.77
C GLY A 27 -15.92 8.83 -19.81
N ARG A 28 -14.63 8.55 -20.00
CA ARG A 28 -14.17 7.47 -20.89
C ARG A 28 -14.57 6.09 -20.37
N TYR A 29 -14.42 5.84 -19.07
CA TYR A 29 -14.84 4.59 -18.45
C TYR A 29 -16.37 4.41 -18.53
N THR A 30 -17.13 5.48 -18.36
CA THR A 30 -18.60 5.47 -18.52
C THR A 30 -18.98 5.10 -19.96
N ALA A 31 -18.37 5.73 -20.96
CA ALA A 31 -18.61 5.42 -22.36
C ALA A 31 -18.26 3.97 -22.69
N ALA A 32 -17.13 3.47 -22.18
CA ALA A 32 -16.74 2.06 -22.30
C ALA A 32 -17.76 1.13 -21.63
N THR A 33 -18.25 1.49 -20.44
CA THR A 33 -19.25 0.70 -19.71
C THR A 33 -20.55 0.59 -20.50
N VAL A 34 -21.08 1.71 -21.02
CA VAL A 34 -22.30 1.73 -21.83
C VAL A 34 -22.12 0.89 -23.10
N ALA A 35 -21.02 1.08 -23.82
CA ALA A 35 -20.77 0.35 -25.05
C ALA A 35 -20.56 -1.16 -24.84
N ARG A 36 -20.20 -1.60 -23.63
CA ARG A 36 -19.85 -3.00 -23.28
C ARG A 36 -20.88 -3.62 -22.34
N LEU A 37 -22.00 -2.93 -22.07
CA LEU A 37 -23.04 -3.38 -21.14
C LEU A 37 -23.55 -4.81 -21.44
N PRO A 38 -23.75 -5.24 -22.71
CA PRO A 38 -24.14 -6.61 -22.99
C PRO A 38 -23.11 -7.66 -22.54
N ALA A 39 -21.81 -7.34 -22.63
CA ALA A 39 -20.74 -8.22 -22.14
C ALA A 39 -20.70 -8.24 -20.61
N VAL A 40 -20.83 -7.08 -19.96
CA VAL A 40 -20.87 -6.95 -18.49
C VAL A 40 -22.01 -7.75 -17.89
N VAL A 41 -23.22 -7.65 -18.45
CA VAL A 41 -24.40 -8.40 -17.95
C VAL A 41 -24.20 -9.90 -18.11
N ARG A 42 -23.68 -10.34 -19.26
CA ARG A 42 -23.45 -11.75 -19.57
C ARG A 42 -22.34 -12.38 -18.73
N GLN A 43 -21.21 -11.69 -18.57
CA GLN A 43 -20.03 -12.19 -17.86
C GLN A 43 -20.07 -11.90 -16.36
N ARG A 44 -20.96 -11.00 -15.92
CA ARG A 44 -21.13 -10.55 -14.53
C ARG A 44 -19.84 -10.00 -13.92
N ASN A 45 -19.00 -9.36 -14.72
CA ASN A 45 -17.77 -8.68 -14.31
C ASN A 45 -17.50 -7.46 -15.22
N LEU A 46 -16.46 -6.70 -14.90
CA LEU A 46 -16.08 -5.47 -15.61
C LEU A 46 -14.89 -5.67 -16.57
N ASN A 47 -14.45 -6.91 -16.82
CA ASN A 47 -13.25 -7.21 -17.58
C ASN A 47 -13.31 -6.63 -19.01
N ALA A 48 -14.48 -6.69 -19.65
CA ALA A 48 -14.68 -6.11 -20.98
C ALA A 48 -14.55 -4.58 -20.99
N VAL A 49 -14.88 -3.91 -19.88
CA VAL A 49 -14.75 -2.46 -19.72
C VAL A 49 -13.29 -2.11 -19.44
N ASP A 50 -12.66 -2.79 -18.48
CA ASP A 50 -11.25 -2.62 -18.14
C ASP A 50 -10.35 -2.88 -19.36
N GLY A 51 -10.68 -3.89 -20.17
CA GLY A 51 -10.01 -4.19 -21.45
C GLY A 51 -10.07 -3.05 -22.46
N ALA A 52 -11.15 -2.25 -22.47
CA ALA A 52 -11.27 -1.08 -23.33
C ALA A 52 -10.40 0.11 -22.89
N MET A 53 -9.90 0.08 -21.65
CA MET A 53 -9.03 1.11 -21.09
C MET A 53 -7.54 0.83 -21.34
N THR A 54 -7.18 -0.28 -21.99
CA THR A 54 -5.79 -0.73 -22.10
C THR A 54 -4.92 0.04 -23.10
N ASN A 55 -5.53 0.84 -23.98
CA ASN A 55 -4.87 1.44 -25.14
C ASN A 55 -3.95 2.65 -24.86
N ARG A 56 -3.82 3.07 -23.59
CA ARG A 56 -2.97 4.20 -23.19
C ARG A 56 -2.58 4.08 -21.71
N PRO A 57 -1.51 4.74 -21.26
CA PRO A 57 -1.25 4.90 -19.84
C PRO A 57 -2.25 5.86 -19.18
N TRP A 58 -2.49 5.66 -17.88
CA TRP A 58 -3.42 6.46 -17.07
C TRP A 58 -2.75 7.01 -15.83
N LYS A 59 -3.15 8.24 -15.50
CA LYS A 59 -2.70 8.97 -14.33
C LYS A 59 -3.74 8.82 -13.22
N PHE A 60 -3.27 8.52 -12.01
CA PHE A 60 -4.07 8.36 -10.80
C PHE A 60 -3.51 9.22 -9.66
N ARG A 61 -4.40 9.69 -8.78
CA ARG A 61 -4.12 10.45 -7.56
C ARG A 61 -4.77 9.75 -6.38
N PRO A 62 -4.19 8.61 -5.94
CA PRO A 62 -4.82 7.73 -4.95
C PRO A 62 -4.93 8.36 -3.57
N MET A 63 -4.06 9.31 -3.24
CA MET A 63 -4.08 10.05 -1.98
C MET A 63 -3.46 11.45 -2.16
N PRO A 64 -3.69 12.39 -1.22
CA PRO A 64 -3.14 13.74 -1.32
C PRO A 64 -1.61 13.74 -1.48
N GLY A 65 -1.11 14.52 -2.44
CA GLY A 65 0.33 14.63 -2.71
C GLY A 65 0.95 13.46 -3.49
N VAL A 66 0.19 12.40 -3.79
CA VAL A 66 0.66 11.25 -4.57
C VAL A 66 0.01 11.26 -5.95
N GLU A 67 0.84 11.26 -6.98
CA GLU A 67 0.42 11.10 -8.38
C GLU A 67 1.23 9.95 -8.98
N VAL A 68 0.55 9.00 -9.61
CA VAL A 68 1.17 7.84 -10.27
C VAL A 68 0.63 7.64 -11.67
N MET A 69 1.48 7.20 -12.58
CA MET A 69 1.18 6.80 -13.94
C MET A 69 1.29 5.28 -14.05
N LEU A 70 0.31 4.66 -14.69
CA LEU A 70 0.30 3.20 -14.92
C LEU A 70 0.02 2.90 -16.39
N PRO A 71 0.62 1.82 -16.95
CA PRO A 71 0.24 1.30 -18.25
C PRO A 71 -1.26 0.94 -18.29
N GLY A 72 -1.88 1.04 -19.47
CA GLY A 72 -3.33 0.83 -19.62
C GLY A 72 -3.83 -0.53 -19.14
N ARG A 73 -3.02 -1.58 -19.31
CA ARG A 73 -3.30 -2.94 -18.81
C ARG A 73 -3.54 -3.00 -17.29
N MET A 74 -3.07 -2.01 -16.54
CA MET A 74 -3.26 -1.93 -15.09
C MET A 74 -4.50 -1.15 -14.65
N PHE A 75 -5.31 -0.63 -15.59
CA PHE A 75 -6.47 0.18 -15.23
C PHE A 75 -7.44 -0.57 -14.31
N GLY A 76 -7.75 -1.84 -14.59
CA GLY A 76 -8.64 -2.65 -13.76
C GLY A 76 -8.13 -2.82 -12.33
N GLY A 77 -6.84 -3.16 -12.16
CA GLY A 77 -6.22 -3.27 -10.84
C GLY A 77 -6.19 -1.94 -10.09
N ALA A 78 -5.88 -0.82 -10.77
CA ALA A 78 -5.93 0.51 -10.18
C ALA A 78 -7.37 0.94 -9.80
N ARG A 79 -8.37 0.58 -10.60
CA ARG A 79 -9.79 0.78 -10.25
C ARG A 79 -10.13 0.04 -8.96
N GLU A 80 -9.70 -1.21 -8.83
CA GLU A 80 -10.04 -2.03 -7.67
C GLU A 80 -9.27 -1.64 -6.42
N MET A 81 -7.98 -1.29 -6.53
CA MET A 81 -7.16 -0.95 -5.37
C MET A 81 -7.22 0.54 -5.03
N TYR A 82 -6.96 1.42 -6.00
CA TYR A 82 -6.81 2.86 -5.76
C TYR A 82 -8.15 3.54 -5.61
N CYS A 83 -9.10 3.26 -6.52
CA CYS A 83 -10.40 3.94 -6.50
C CYS A 83 -11.26 3.46 -5.32
N ARG A 84 -11.14 2.20 -4.89
CA ARG A 84 -11.84 1.74 -3.68
C ARG A 84 -11.10 2.12 -2.39
N GLY A 85 -9.84 2.55 -2.47
CA GLY A 85 -9.03 2.97 -1.32
C GLY A 85 -8.75 1.83 -0.33
N VAL A 86 -8.67 0.59 -0.81
CA VAL A 86 -8.69 -0.63 0.02
C VAL A 86 -7.54 -0.69 1.02
N SER A 87 -6.38 -0.13 0.69
CA SER A 87 -5.17 -0.20 1.53
C SER A 87 -5.07 0.89 2.59
N PHE A 88 -5.89 1.94 2.51
CA PHE A 88 -5.88 3.07 3.45
C PHE A 88 -7.28 3.65 3.66
N ALA A 89 -8.28 2.76 3.67
CA ALA A 89 -9.70 3.11 3.87
C ALA A 89 -9.97 3.72 5.26
N ARG A 90 -9.01 3.58 6.18
CA ARG A 90 -9.06 4.05 7.56
C ARG A 90 -8.00 5.13 7.79
N PRO A 91 -8.33 6.21 8.53
CA PRO A 91 -7.34 7.22 8.91
C PRO A 91 -6.15 6.61 9.66
N GLY A 92 -4.94 7.04 9.30
CA GLY A 92 -3.69 6.59 9.92
C GLY A 92 -3.01 5.40 9.24
N TYR A 93 -3.55 4.87 8.14
CA TYR A 93 -2.96 3.74 7.40
C TYR A 93 -2.35 4.14 6.04
N ALA A 94 -2.42 5.41 5.67
CA ALA A 94 -1.72 5.90 4.49
C ALA A 94 -0.19 5.87 4.71
N PRO A 95 0.60 5.41 3.72
CA PRO A 95 2.04 5.56 3.72
C PRO A 95 2.44 7.04 3.76
N ALA A 96 3.57 7.34 4.39
CA ALA A 96 4.10 8.70 4.51
C ALA A 96 5.60 8.78 4.16
N PRO A 97 6.13 9.99 3.87
CA PRO A 97 7.56 10.18 3.70
C PRO A 97 8.35 9.69 4.92
N GLY A 98 9.38 8.88 4.67
CA GLY A 98 10.21 8.29 5.73
C GLY A 98 9.68 6.98 6.33
N ASP A 99 8.47 6.55 5.96
CA ASP A 99 7.99 5.22 6.33
C ASP A 99 8.87 4.13 5.72
N THR A 100 9.03 3.04 6.47
CA THR A 100 9.51 1.76 5.95
C THR A 100 8.31 0.86 5.73
N VAL A 101 8.04 0.48 4.49
CA VAL A 101 6.85 -0.26 4.08
C VAL A 101 7.25 -1.65 3.59
N VAL A 102 6.51 -2.67 4.03
CA VAL A 102 6.63 -4.04 3.52
C VAL A 102 5.31 -4.42 2.86
N ASP A 103 5.36 -4.87 1.62
CA ASP A 103 4.22 -5.29 0.81
C ASP A 103 4.33 -6.79 0.53
N LEU A 104 3.64 -7.62 1.33
CA LEU A 104 3.58 -9.07 1.14
C LEU A 104 2.49 -9.41 0.13
N GLY A 105 2.90 -10.09 -0.94
CA GLY A 105 2.05 -10.33 -2.11
C GLY A 105 1.91 -9.06 -2.95
N ALA A 106 3.06 -8.51 -3.34
CA ALA A 106 3.10 -7.25 -4.08
C ALA A 106 2.42 -7.36 -5.46
N ASN A 107 2.34 -8.55 -6.05
CA ASN A 107 1.70 -8.82 -7.35
C ASN A 107 2.22 -7.82 -8.40
N HIS A 108 1.36 -7.08 -9.09
CA HIS A 108 1.76 -6.05 -10.04
C HIS A 108 2.41 -4.79 -9.42
N GLY A 109 2.60 -4.72 -8.10
CA GLY A 109 3.28 -3.63 -7.40
C GLY A 109 2.45 -2.36 -7.22
N LEU A 110 1.12 -2.45 -7.30
CA LEU A 110 0.25 -1.28 -7.22
C LEU A 110 0.34 -0.58 -5.84
N PHE A 111 0.26 -1.34 -4.75
CA PHE A 111 0.41 -0.76 -3.41
C PHE A 111 1.85 -0.25 -3.18
N SER A 112 2.84 -1.08 -3.51
CA SER A 112 4.26 -0.71 -3.49
C SER A 112 4.54 0.63 -4.20
N LEU A 113 3.93 0.85 -5.37
CA LEU A 113 4.07 2.10 -6.13
C LEU A 113 3.49 3.30 -5.39
N ILE A 114 2.30 3.18 -4.78
CA ILE A 114 1.72 4.27 -3.98
C ILE A 114 2.62 4.61 -2.80
N ALA A 115 3.08 3.60 -2.07
CA ALA A 115 3.94 3.80 -0.91
C ALA A 115 5.25 4.51 -1.29
N ALA A 116 5.90 4.06 -2.36
CA ALA A 116 7.13 4.69 -2.86
C ALA A 116 6.89 6.12 -3.35
N ALA A 117 5.80 6.37 -4.08
CA ALA A 117 5.43 7.71 -4.55
C ALA A 117 5.04 8.65 -3.39
N ALA A 118 4.58 8.11 -2.26
CA ALA A 118 4.40 8.86 -1.01
C ALA A 118 5.72 9.15 -0.27
N GLY A 119 6.86 8.66 -0.77
CA GLY A 119 8.19 8.89 -0.19
C GLY A 119 8.65 7.83 0.81
N ALA A 120 7.99 6.67 0.88
CA ALA A 120 8.42 5.55 1.70
C ALA A 120 9.59 4.77 1.06
N GLN A 121 10.33 4.02 1.87
CA GLN A 121 11.18 2.92 1.41
C GLN A 121 10.36 1.64 1.42
N VAL A 122 10.34 0.90 0.31
CA VAL A 122 9.44 -0.23 0.11
C VAL A 122 10.21 -1.51 -0.14
N LEU A 123 9.88 -2.54 0.64
CA LEU A 123 10.23 -3.93 0.37
C LEU A 123 9.01 -4.64 -0.21
N ALA A 124 9.03 -4.86 -1.52
CA ALA A 124 7.98 -5.56 -2.26
C ALA A 124 8.29 -7.05 -2.30
N VAL A 125 7.49 -7.88 -1.65
CA VAL A 125 7.70 -9.33 -1.55
C VAL A 125 6.72 -10.05 -2.46
N GLU A 126 7.25 -10.78 -3.43
CA GLU A 126 6.44 -11.45 -4.44
C GLU A 126 7.08 -12.76 -4.90
N ALA A 127 6.40 -13.87 -4.66
CA ALA A 127 6.87 -15.22 -4.98
C ALA A 127 6.90 -15.49 -6.50
N GLN A 128 5.94 -14.95 -7.26
CA GLN A 128 5.88 -15.10 -8.70
C GLN A 128 6.87 -14.15 -9.37
N ARG A 129 8.08 -14.66 -9.66
CA ARG A 129 9.20 -13.88 -10.23
C ARG A 129 8.85 -13.06 -11.47
N GLY A 130 7.89 -13.50 -12.29
CA GLY A 130 7.46 -12.75 -13.48
C GLY A 130 6.92 -11.34 -13.17
N PHE A 131 6.44 -11.10 -11.94
CA PHE A 131 6.02 -9.76 -11.52
C PHE A 131 7.18 -8.81 -11.24
N GLY A 132 8.40 -9.29 -10.98
CA GLY A 132 9.54 -8.43 -10.65
C GLY A 132 9.79 -7.37 -11.72
N ALA A 133 9.78 -7.77 -13.00
CA ALA A 133 9.93 -6.84 -14.13
C ALA A 133 8.77 -5.84 -14.22
N ILE A 134 7.54 -6.27 -13.93
CA ILE A 134 6.35 -5.41 -13.95
C ILE A 134 6.42 -4.36 -12.84
N ILE A 135 6.78 -4.76 -11.62
CA ILE A 135 6.97 -3.84 -10.49
C ILE A 135 8.03 -2.80 -10.83
N GLN A 136 9.16 -3.22 -11.40
CA GLN A 136 10.24 -2.31 -11.78
C GLN A 136 9.84 -1.36 -12.91
N GLU A 137 9.11 -1.83 -13.93
CA GLU A 137 8.56 -0.96 -14.99
C GLU A 137 7.67 0.14 -14.39
N HIS A 138 6.76 -0.24 -13.49
CA HIS A 138 5.89 0.71 -12.80
C HIS A 138 6.70 1.70 -11.96
N ALA A 139 7.70 1.22 -11.22
CA ALA A 139 8.57 2.06 -10.41
C ALA A 139 9.35 3.07 -11.27
N SER A 140 9.97 2.62 -12.36
CA SER A 140 10.74 3.46 -13.28
C SER A 140 9.86 4.52 -13.96
N LEU A 141 8.66 4.16 -14.41
CA LEU A 141 7.70 5.09 -15.01
C LEU A 141 7.34 6.26 -14.09
N ASN A 142 7.49 6.08 -12.78
CA ASN A 142 7.15 7.05 -11.74
C ASN A 142 8.36 7.62 -11.01
N GLY A 143 9.59 7.34 -11.47
CA GLY A 143 10.82 7.81 -10.81
C GLY A 143 11.00 7.26 -9.39
N CYS A 144 10.43 6.10 -9.10
CA CYS A 144 10.41 5.46 -7.78
C CYS A 144 11.27 4.18 -7.68
N ALA A 145 12.03 3.84 -8.72
CA ALA A 145 12.82 2.59 -8.77
C ALA A 145 13.75 2.43 -7.56
N GLU A 146 14.46 3.49 -7.17
CA GLU A 146 15.37 3.49 -6.01
C GLU A 146 14.68 3.34 -4.64
N ARG A 147 13.35 3.41 -4.61
CA ARG A 147 12.55 3.25 -3.38
C ARG A 147 11.90 1.89 -3.25
N ILE A 148 11.94 1.05 -4.29
CA ILE A 148 11.27 -0.25 -4.30
C ILE A 148 12.31 -1.35 -4.51
N ARG A 149 12.62 -2.06 -3.43
CA ARG A 149 13.39 -3.31 -3.48
C ARG A 149 12.42 -4.47 -3.61
N VAL A 150 12.56 -5.24 -4.69
CA VAL A 150 11.77 -6.47 -4.90
C VAL A 150 12.52 -7.68 -4.35
N VAL A 151 11.83 -8.53 -3.58
CA VAL A 151 12.34 -9.80 -3.06
C VAL A 151 11.44 -10.93 -3.51
N HIS A 152 12.04 -11.97 -4.08
CA HIS A 152 11.33 -13.15 -4.57
C HIS A 152 11.42 -14.30 -3.58
N THR A 153 10.40 -14.42 -2.74
CA THR A 153 10.29 -15.47 -1.73
C THR A 153 8.83 -15.72 -1.42
N LEU A 154 8.52 -16.93 -0.98
CA LEU A 154 7.31 -17.18 -0.20
C LEU A 154 7.58 -16.78 1.26
N VAL A 155 6.55 -16.35 1.96
CA VAL A 155 6.63 -16.08 3.40
C VAL A 155 5.74 -17.09 4.11
N ASP A 156 6.35 -17.91 4.98
CA ASP A 156 5.68 -18.91 5.82
C ASP A 156 4.56 -19.68 5.07
N ALA A 157 4.97 -20.47 4.08
CA ALA A 157 4.11 -20.98 3.00
C ALA A 157 3.42 -22.33 3.27
N ASP A 158 3.14 -22.65 4.53
CA ASP A 158 2.54 -23.94 4.91
C ASP A 158 1.05 -24.04 4.53
N THR A 159 0.38 -22.90 4.34
CA THR A 159 -1.01 -22.79 3.87
C THR A 159 -1.11 -21.83 2.68
N GLY A 160 -2.28 -21.82 2.02
CA GLY A 160 -2.58 -20.91 0.92
C GLY A 160 -2.37 -21.50 -0.48
N VAL A 161 -2.72 -20.72 -1.50
CA VAL A 161 -2.73 -21.17 -2.90
C VAL A 161 -1.35 -21.65 -3.35
N LEU A 162 -0.28 -20.99 -2.90
CA LEU A 162 1.09 -21.31 -3.30
C LEU A 162 1.79 -22.37 -2.41
N ALA A 163 1.11 -22.92 -1.41
CA ALA A 163 1.67 -23.97 -0.55
C ALA A 163 1.92 -25.27 -1.32
N SER A 164 1.07 -25.59 -2.31
CA SER A 164 1.17 -26.82 -3.09
C SER A 164 1.92 -26.63 -4.42
N ALA A 165 2.57 -27.71 -4.89
CA ALA A 165 3.19 -27.71 -6.22
C ALA A 165 2.18 -27.51 -7.35
N GLU A 166 0.91 -27.91 -7.15
CA GLU A 166 -0.16 -27.69 -8.11
C GLU A 166 -0.53 -26.21 -8.22
N GLY A 167 -0.74 -25.54 -7.08
CA GLY A 167 -1.02 -24.10 -7.07
C GLY A 167 0.11 -23.27 -7.67
N ARG A 168 1.37 -23.64 -7.41
CA ARG A 168 2.54 -23.03 -8.06
C ARG A 168 2.55 -23.21 -9.57
N ARG A 169 2.15 -24.37 -10.09
CA ARG A 169 2.03 -24.62 -11.55
C ARG A 169 0.87 -23.86 -12.19
N ALA A 170 -0.21 -23.61 -11.44
CA ALA A 170 -1.36 -22.86 -11.92
C ALA A 170 -1.17 -21.35 -11.87
N ALA A 171 -0.16 -20.86 -11.12
CA ALA A 171 0.13 -19.45 -10.99
C ALA A 171 0.66 -18.84 -12.31
N SER A 172 0.10 -17.68 -12.67
CA SER A 172 0.27 -17.07 -13.99
C SER A 172 1.69 -16.58 -14.30
N HIS A 173 2.45 -16.20 -13.26
CA HIS A 173 3.79 -15.63 -13.38
C HIS A 173 4.84 -16.42 -12.58
N TRP A 174 4.58 -17.70 -12.33
CA TRP A 174 5.53 -18.58 -11.67
C TRP A 174 6.74 -18.86 -12.57
N ALA A 175 7.94 -18.62 -12.05
CA ALA A 175 9.17 -18.87 -12.80
C ALA A 175 10.32 -19.30 -11.86
N GLY A 176 10.77 -20.54 -12.05
CA GLY A 176 11.85 -21.15 -11.26
C GLY A 176 11.46 -21.42 -9.80
N ASP A 177 12.44 -21.88 -9.03
CA ASP A 177 12.29 -22.10 -7.60
C ASP A 177 12.53 -20.82 -6.82
N VAL A 178 11.64 -20.53 -5.88
CA VAL A 178 11.79 -19.43 -4.91
C VAL A 178 11.93 -19.99 -3.50
N PRO A 179 12.79 -19.37 -2.66
CA PRO A 179 12.91 -19.78 -1.27
C PRO A 179 11.62 -19.50 -0.50
N THR A 180 11.54 -20.06 0.70
CA THR A 180 10.59 -19.65 1.74
C THR A 180 11.41 -19.04 2.87
N THR A 181 10.96 -17.93 3.43
CA THR A 181 11.62 -17.22 4.53
C THR A 181 10.59 -16.77 5.55
N GLY A 182 11.00 -16.62 6.80
CA GLY A 182 10.17 -16.03 7.84
C GLY A 182 10.27 -14.50 7.85
N MET A 183 9.30 -13.84 8.47
CA MET A 183 9.25 -12.38 8.53
C MET A 183 10.47 -11.72 9.18
N VAL A 184 11.03 -12.32 10.24
CA VAL A 184 12.19 -11.77 10.94
C VAL A 184 13.41 -11.73 10.02
N GLU A 185 13.69 -12.84 9.33
CA GLU A 185 14.80 -12.95 8.38
C GLU A 185 14.60 -11.99 7.20
N LEU A 186 13.37 -11.89 6.69
CA LEU A 186 13.03 -10.94 5.63
C LEU A 186 13.37 -9.49 6.03
N LEU A 187 12.93 -9.06 7.22
CA LEU A 187 13.21 -7.71 7.73
C LEU A 187 14.72 -7.48 7.93
N ASP A 188 15.43 -8.47 8.46
CA ASP A 188 16.88 -8.40 8.69
C ASP A 188 17.64 -8.27 7.37
N SER A 189 17.29 -9.08 6.36
CA SER A 189 17.89 -9.02 5.02
C SER A 189 17.62 -7.70 4.29
N ALA A 190 16.55 -7.00 4.67
CA ALA A 190 16.21 -5.67 4.20
C ALA A 190 16.91 -4.54 4.98
N GLY A 191 17.55 -4.85 6.12
CA GLY A 191 18.10 -3.87 7.04
C GLY A 191 17.02 -3.08 7.80
N PHE A 192 15.79 -3.59 7.84
CA PHE A 192 14.65 -2.90 8.43
C PHE A 192 14.49 -3.30 9.89
N GLN A 193 14.87 -2.42 10.81
CA GLN A 193 14.64 -2.65 12.24
C GLN A 193 13.15 -2.77 12.58
N ARG A 194 12.31 -2.01 11.87
CA ARG A 194 10.86 -1.93 12.07
C ARG A 194 10.18 -1.56 10.74
N ALA A 195 8.98 -2.11 10.51
CA ALA A 195 8.09 -1.71 9.43
C ALA A 195 7.03 -0.73 9.96
N SER A 196 7.02 0.49 9.42
CA SER A 196 6.02 1.52 9.73
C SER A 196 4.63 1.12 9.24
N LEU A 197 4.57 0.31 8.17
CA LEU A 197 3.34 -0.23 7.60
C LEU A 197 3.63 -1.56 6.89
N LEU A 198 2.88 -2.60 7.25
CA LEU A 198 2.90 -3.91 6.63
C LEU A 198 1.57 -4.14 5.91
N LYS A 199 1.63 -4.34 4.59
CA LYS A 199 0.49 -4.83 3.80
C LYS A 199 0.64 -6.35 3.63
N ILE A 200 -0.44 -7.10 3.88
CA ILE A 200 -0.48 -8.56 3.78
C ILE A 200 -1.65 -8.96 2.88
N ASP A 201 -1.35 -9.71 1.83
CA ASP A 201 -2.32 -10.21 0.86
C ASP A 201 -1.64 -11.32 0.08
N ILE A 202 -1.58 -12.50 0.70
CA ILE A 202 -0.74 -13.62 0.26
C ILE A 202 -1.57 -14.87 -0.05
N GLU A 203 -2.85 -14.66 -0.36
CA GLU A 203 -3.76 -15.66 -0.93
C GLU A 203 -3.80 -16.97 -0.09
N GLY A 204 -3.96 -16.82 1.23
CA GLY A 204 -4.18 -17.93 2.17
C GLY A 204 -2.99 -18.30 3.07
N SER A 205 -1.80 -17.78 2.79
CA SER A 205 -0.63 -17.97 3.68
C SER A 205 -0.69 -17.06 4.93
N GLU A 206 -1.74 -16.24 5.08
CA GLU A 206 -1.89 -15.35 6.24
C GLU A 206 -1.96 -16.13 7.56
N PHE A 207 -2.57 -17.31 7.57
CA PHE A 207 -2.71 -18.10 8.79
C PHE A 207 -1.40 -18.76 9.23
N ALA A 208 -0.60 -19.25 8.28
CA ALA A 208 0.72 -19.79 8.56
C ALA A 208 1.68 -18.69 9.08
N LEU A 209 1.65 -17.50 8.48
CA LEU A 209 2.42 -16.32 8.91
C LEU A 209 2.24 -15.94 10.38
N PHE A 210 1.04 -16.19 10.94
CA PHE A 210 0.70 -15.85 12.32
C PHE A 210 0.93 -17.00 13.32
N GLN A 211 1.42 -18.16 12.88
CA GLN A 211 1.82 -19.23 13.80
C GLN A 211 3.04 -18.80 14.64
N GLU A 212 4.00 -18.11 14.02
CA GLU A 212 5.20 -17.55 14.67
C GLU A 212 5.16 -16.01 14.61
N ALA A 213 4.20 -15.42 15.34
CA ALA A 213 3.89 -13.99 15.27
C ALA A 213 4.91 -13.04 15.98
N GLY A 214 6.11 -13.52 16.33
CA GLY A 214 7.14 -12.73 17.02
C GLY A 214 7.64 -11.51 16.24
N TRP A 215 7.38 -11.47 14.92
CA TRP A 215 7.67 -10.32 14.07
C TRP A 215 6.76 -9.11 14.33
N LEU A 216 5.61 -9.28 15.00
CA LEU A 216 4.67 -8.21 15.30
C LEU A 216 5.28 -7.09 16.15
N ASP A 217 6.28 -7.41 16.98
CA ASP A 217 7.00 -6.41 17.80
C ASP A 217 7.74 -5.38 16.94
N ARG A 218 8.03 -5.72 15.67
CA ARG A 218 8.75 -4.88 14.69
C ARG A 218 7.79 -4.23 13.69
N VAL A 219 6.48 -4.20 13.94
CA VAL A 219 5.49 -3.61 13.03
C VAL A 219 4.62 -2.61 13.76
N ASP A 220 4.38 -1.46 13.13
CA ASP A 220 3.56 -0.40 13.73
C ASP A 220 2.09 -0.48 13.29
N ARG A 221 1.87 -0.79 12.01
CA ARG A 221 0.55 -0.84 11.37
C ARG A 221 0.47 -2.02 10.40
N VAL A 222 -0.66 -2.70 10.40
CA VAL A 222 -0.98 -3.81 9.48
C VAL A 222 -2.25 -3.49 8.72
N VAL A 223 -2.21 -3.70 7.40
CA VAL A 223 -3.40 -3.74 6.54
C VAL A 223 -3.38 -5.08 5.82
N MET A 224 -4.36 -5.92 6.10
CA MET A 224 -4.36 -7.30 5.63
C MET A 224 -5.65 -7.63 4.91
N GLU A 225 -5.57 -8.21 3.72
CA GLU A 225 -6.67 -8.98 3.15
C GLU A 225 -6.58 -10.41 3.71
N VAL A 226 -7.71 -10.96 4.17
CA VAL A 226 -7.77 -12.29 4.80
C VAL A 226 -8.72 -13.18 4.01
N HIS A 227 -8.29 -14.41 3.74
CA HIS A 227 -8.99 -15.39 2.91
C HIS A 227 -9.63 -16.48 3.77
N THR A 228 -10.96 -16.47 3.91
CA THR A 228 -11.71 -17.29 4.89
C THR A 228 -11.71 -18.79 4.58
N GLU A 229 -11.31 -19.18 3.37
CA GLU A 229 -11.12 -20.59 2.99
C GLU A 229 -10.00 -21.27 3.79
N PHE A 230 -9.01 -20.51 4.26
CA PHE A 230 -7.80 -21.05 4.89
C PHE A 230 -7.82 -20.98 6.43
N GLY A 231 -8.81 -20.30 7.02
CA GLY A 231 -8.94 -20.18 8.46
C GLY A 231 -9.96 -19.13 8.91
N ASP A 232 -10.13 -19.02 10.22
CA ASP A 232 -11.04 -18.05 10.83
C ASP A 232 -10.31 -16.72 11.09
N PRO A 233 -10.70 -15.59 10.47
CA PRO A 233 -10.10 -14.28 10.71
C PRO A 233 -10.04 -13.87 12.19
N LEU A 234 -10.93 -14.40 13.04
CA LEU A 234 -10.94 -14.13 14.48
C LEU A 234 -9.67 -14.62 15.17
N THR A 235 -8.99 -15.66 14.65
CA THR A 235 -7.71 -16.11 15.22
C THR A 235 -6.61 -15.08 14.96
N LEU A 236 -6.56 -14.48 13.77
CA LEU A 236 -5.60 -13.43 13.42
C LEU A 236 -5.85 -12.16 14.25
N LEU A 237 -7.11 -11.78 14.43
CA LEU A 237 -7.51 -10.68 15.31
C LEU A 237 -7.06 -10.92 16.76
N ALA A 238 -7.18 -12.15 17.26
CA ALA A 238 -6.73 -12.52 18.59
C ALA A 238 -5.21 -12.40 18.72
N SER A 239 -4.43 -12.92 17.75
CA SER A 239 -2.97 -12.80 17.73
C SER A 239 -2.50 -11.34 17.70
N LEU A 240 -3.10 -10.51 16.84
CA LEU A 240 -2.81 -9.07 16.77
C LEU A 240 -3.14 -8.36 18.10
N SER A 241 -4.27 -8.67 18.70
CA SER A 241 -4.69 -8.07 19.97
C SER A 241 -3.78 -8.50 21.12
N ALA A 242 -3.34 -9.76 21.15
CA ALA A 242 -2.37 -10.27 22.13
C ALA A 242 -1.00 -9.58 22.00
N ALA A 243 -0.61 -9.19 20.79
CA ALA A 243 0.58 -8.37 20.51
C ALA A 243 0.37 -6.86 20.75
N GLY A 244 -0.77 -6.45 21.34
CA GLY A 244 -1.01 -5.06 21.74
C GLY A 244 -1.51 -4.12 20.62
N PHE A 245 -2.10 -4.67 19.55
CA PHE A 245 -2.70 -3.87 18.48
C PHE A 245 -4.17 -3.52 18.76
N ASP A 246 -4.56 -2.28 18.46
CA ASP A 246 -5.95 -1.90 18.22
C ASP A 246 -6.37 -2.45 16.85
N THR A 247 -7.36 -3.34 16.81
CA THR A 247 -7.78 -4.04 15.58
C THR A 247 -9.18 -3.67 15.12
N VAL A 248 -9.45 -3.79 13.82
CA VAL A 248 -10.80 -3.75 13.24
C VAL A 248 -10.89 -4.69 12.05
N LEU A 249 -11.96 -5.48 12.01
CA LEU A 249 -12.34 -6.31 10.87
C LEU A 249 -13.33 -5.53 10.00
N LEU A 250 -13.12 -5.57 8.68
CA LEU A 250 -13.97 -4.95 7.68
C LEU A 250 -14.45 -5.99 6.67
N ASP A 251 -15.70 -5.84 6.22
CA ASP A 251 -16.24 -6.60 5.09
C ASP A 251 -15.69 -6.10 3.74
N ASN A 252 -16.09 -6.76 2.65
CA ASN A 252 -15.73 -6.35 1.30
C ASN A 252 -16.30 -4.99 0.86
N THR A 253 -17.15 -4.36 1.67
CA THR A 253 -17.62 -2.99 1.48
C THR A 253 -16.88 -1.98 2.36
N LEU A 254 -15.81 -2.42 3.03
CA LEU A 254 -14.95 -1.67 3.93
C LEU A 254 -15.69 -1.16 5.19
N ARG A 255 -16.75 -1.85 5.59
CA ARG A 255 -17.52 -1.53 6.80
C ARG A 255 -17.09 -2.42 7.95
N PRO A 256 -17.00 -1.88 9.20
CA PRO A 256 -16.74 -2.69 10.37
C PRO A 256 -17.70 -3.86 10.48
N ALA A 257 -17.15 -5.05 10.72
CA ALA A 257 -17.88 -6.29 10.86
C ALA A 257 -17.35 -7.07 12.09
N THR A 258 -18.23 -7.87 12.69
CA THR A 258 -17.84 -8.81 13.77
C THR A 258 -17.54 -10.21 13.25
N SER A 259 -17.95 -10.52 12.02
CA SER A 259 -17.63 -11.74 11.28
C SER A 259 -17.78 -11.50 9.78
N LEU A 260 -17.13 -12.31 8.95
CA LEU A 260 -17.28 -12.26 7.48
C LEU A 260 -18.38 -13.18 6.95
N GLY A 261 -19.02 -13.97 7.81
CA GLY A 261 -20.10 -14.87 7.41
C GLY A 261 -19.65 -15.87 6.34
N ARG A 262 -20.21 -15.73 5.12
CA ARG A 262 -19.86 -16.57 3.95
C ARG A 262 -19.01 -15.84 2.92
N ASP A 263 -18.56 -14.62 3.22
CA ASP A 263 -17.70 -13.89 2.30
C ASP A 263 -16.34 -14.60 2.22
N PRO A 264 -15.79 -14.79 1.00
CA PRO A 264 -14.54 -15.52 0.81
C PRO A 264 -13.31 -14.74 1.31
N SER A 265 -13.44 -13.42 1.46
CA SER A 265 -12.39 -12.57 2.00
C SER A 265 -12.96 -11.35 2.73
N GLY A 266 -12.08 -10.65 3.45
CA GLY A 266 -12.33 -9.36 4.09
C GLY A 266 -11.02 -8.70 4.47
N TYR A 267 -11.09 -7.64 5.27
CA TYR A 267 -9.90 -6.85 5.61
C TYR A 267 -9.71 -6.71 7.11
N ILE A 268 -8.47 -6.85 7.59
CA ILE A 268 -8.06 -6.54 8.96
C ILE A 268 -7.15 -5.32 8.93
N TYR A 269 -7.47 -4.35 9.77
CA TYR A 269 -6.64 -3.18 10.02
C TYR A 269 -6.21 -3.19 11.48
N ALA A 270 -4.91 -3.10 11.72
CA ALA A 270 -4.36 -3.12 13.06
C ALA A 270 -3.27 -2.08 13.25
N ARG A 271 -3.20 -1.43 14.42
CA ARG A 271 -2.12 -0.50 14.77
C ARG A 271 -1.69 -0.70 16.22
N GLN A 272 -0.41 -0.53 16.54
CA GLN A 272 0.03 -0.59 17.94
C GLN A 272 -0.69 0.46 18.79
N ALA A 273 -1.29 0.03 19.91
CA ALA A 273 -2.06 0.89 20.80
C ALA A 273 -1.22 2.01 21.45
N SER A 274 0.09 1.81 21.59
CA SER A 274 1.06 2.78 22.11
C SER A 274 1.28 3.99 21.19
N GLN A 275 0.93 3.90 19.90
CA GLN A 275 1.13 4.96 18.90
C GLN A 275 -0.11 5.83 18.65
N ARG A 276 -1.02 5.99 19.63
CA ARG A 276 -2.15 6.93 19.48
C ARG A 276 -1.63 8.32 19.12
N LEU A 277 -2.19 8.90 18.04
CA LEU A 277 -1.84 10.22 17.47
C LEU A 277 -1.43 11.22 18.57
N PRO A 278 -0.35 12.00 18.41
CA PRO A 278 -0.10 13.11 19.31
C PRO A 278 -1.37 13.96 19.34
N ARG A 279 -1.96 14.11 20.54
CA ARG A 279 -3.05 15.07 20.75
C ARG A 279 -2.58 16.37 20.12
N ARG A 280 -3.32 16.90 19.14
CA ARG A 280 -3.07 18.24 18.62
C ARG A 280 -2.93 19.15 19.84
N ARG A 281 -1.72 19.70 20.05
CA ARG A 281 -1.55 20.78 21.01
C ARG A 281 -2.59 21.85 20.62
N PRO A 282 -3.40 22.37 21.56
CA PRO A 282 -4.17 23.56 21.29
C PRO A 282 -3.20 24.61 20.74
N LEU A 283 -3.61 25.31 19.67
CA LEU A 283 -2.93 26.52 19.22
C LEU A 283 -3.10 27.56 20.33
N THR A 284 -2.22 27.54 21.32
CA THR A 284 -2.09 28.60 22.29
C THR A 284 -0.74 29.27 22.09
N GLU A 285 -0.87 30.49 21.54
CA GLU A 285 0.02 31.64 21.64
C GLU A 285 1.40 31.56 20.96
N ALA A 286 1.54 32.41 19.94
CA ALA A 286 2.78 32.74 19.28
C ALA A 286 3.82 33.25 20.28
N SER A 287 4.94 32.54 20.44
CA SER A 287 6.10 33.10 21.13
C SER A 287 6.80 34.10 20.21
N ALA A 288 6.94 35.33 20.69
CA ALA A 288 7.69 36.42 20.08
C ALA A 288 9.15 36.02 19.75
N PRO A 289 9.80 36.66 18.75
CA PRO A 289 11.16 36.32 18.36
C PRO A 289 12.16 36.70 19.46
N ALA A 290 13.14 35.81 19.68
CA ALA A 290 14.19 35.99 20.68
C ALA A 290 15.16 37.11 20.31
N THR A 291 15.39 38.01 21.27
CA THR A 291 16.43 39.05 21.25
C THR A 291 17.82 38.42 21.29
N PRO A 292 18.80 38.88 20.48
CA PRO A 292 20.17 38.39 20.57
C PRO A 292 20.91 38.96 21.80
N PRO A 293 21.88 38.23 22.37
CA PRO A 293 22.56 38.65 23.59
C PRO A 293 23.56 39.79 23.34
N ALA A 294 23.60 40.73 24.29
CA ALA A 294 24.59 41.81 24.37
C ALA A 294 25.67 41.46 25.40
N SER A 295 26.95 41.68 25.03
CA SER A 295 28.14 41.80 25.90
C SER A 295 29.39 41.52 25.03
N MET A 296 30.52 42.22 25.08
CA MET A 296 31.06 43.27 25.94
C MET A 296 32.29 43.90 25.24
N ALA A 297 32.63 45.10 25.68
CA ALA A 297 33.64 46.01 25.15
C ALA A 297 35.10 45.55 25.25
N GLY A 298 35.94 46.09 24.35
CA GLY A 298 37.23 46.68 24.72
C GLY A 298 38.46 46.16 23.97
N VAL A 299 39.13 47.06 23.22
CA VAL A 299 40.58 47.38 23.17
C VAL A 299 40.91 48.08 21.80
N PRO A 300 41.78 49.11 21.77
CA PRO A 300 41.57 50.38 21.03
C PRO A 300 42.38 50.47 19.70
N PRO A 301 42.35 51.60 18.95
CA PRO A 301 42.73 51.61 17.54
C PRO A 301 44.25 51.75 17.36
N ARG A 302 44.77 51.16 16.28
CA ARG A 302 46.07 51.52 15.71
C ARG A 302 45.87 52.05 14.29
N THR A 303 46.44 53.22 14.08
CA THR A 303 46.46 54.01 12.87
C THR A 303 47.51 53.50 11.87
N ALA A 304 47.13 53.62 10.60
CA ALA A 304 47.93 54.01 9.43
C ALA A 304 49.12 53.13 8.97
N ALA A 305 49.04 52.81 7.68
CA ALA A 305 50.08 52.85 6.65
C ALA A 305 50.31 51.53 5.89
N ASP A 306 50.27 51.72 4.57
CA ASP A 306 51.07 51.08 3.53
C ASP A 306 50.65 49.75 2.89
N GLU A 307 50.19 49.96 1.65
CA GLU A 307 50.85 49.50 0.42
C GLU A 307 50.42 48.18 -0.24
N ARG A 308 49.92 48.40 -1.47
CA ARG A 308 50.28 47.73 -2.73
C ARG A 308 49.82 46.27 -2.96
N THR A 309 48.97 46.17 -3.98
CA THR A 309 49.19 45.39 -5.23
C THR A 309 49.58 43.92 -5.09
N ILE A 310 48.77 43.03 -5.69
CA ILE A 310 49.13 42.16 -6.84
C ILE A 310 47.96 41.21 -7.13
N GLN A 311 47.51 41.28 -8.39
CA GLN A 311 46.85 40.28 -9.27
C GLN A 311 45.84 39.28 -8.71
#